data_AF-A0A8D8FX89-F1
#
_entry.id   AF-A0A8D8FX89-F1
#
_cell.length_a   1.000
_cell.length_b   1.000
_cell.length_c   1.000
_cell.angle_alpha   90.00
_cell.angle_beta   90.00
_cell.angle_gamma   90.00
#
_symmetry.space_group_name_H-M   'P 1'
#
loop_
_entity.id
_entity.type
_entity.pdbx_description
1 polymer ?
#
loop_
_entity_poly.entity_id
_entity_poly.type
_entity_poly.pdbx_seq_one_letter_code
_entity_poly.pdbx_strand_id
1 'polypeptide(L)'
;HHYVAQTLTFMVSGNMDKGSTEYHLEAAITKVFGTEAGWYVCDEAIQLLGGNGYMKATGLEQFMRDMRVFRIFEGANDVLRLFIALTGIQFAGQQLKGLQKAFKNPLMNMGLILQEGSKRLSRSIGSGGTNLEQFVADTLKDSAKLCAQSRSADNDR
;
A
#
# COMPACT_ATOMS: atom_id res chain seq x y z
N HIS A 1 6.51 -12.34 5.81
CA HIS A 1 5.13 -12.33 5.25
C HIS A 1 4.04 -12.32 6.31
N HIS A 2 4.00 -13.30 7.22
CA HIS A 2 2.92 -13.40 8.23
C HIS A 2 2.73 -12.14 9.09
N TYR A 3 3.80 -11.61 9.69
CA TYR A 3 3.75 -10.40 10.52
C TYR A 3 3.12 -9.19 9.82
N VAL A 4 3.48 -8.97 8.55
CA VAL A 4 2.93 -7.86 7.75
C VAL A 4 1.45 -8.08 7.47
N ALA A 5 1.05 -9.30 7.06
CA ALA A 5 -0.35 -9.62 6.79
C ALA A 5 -1.23 -9.44 8.03
N GLN A 6 -0.74 -9.89 9.20
CA GLN A 6 -1.41 -9.70 10.48
C GLN A 6 -1.54 -8.21 10.82
N THR A 7 -0.45 -7.44 10.69
CA THR A 7 -0.45 -5.99 10.97
C THR A 7 -1.43 -5.24 10.08
N LEU A 8 -1.45 -5.52 8.77
CA LEU A 8 -2.39 -4.92 7.82
C LEU A 8 -3.85 -5.21 8.22
N THR A 9 -4.15 -6.46 8.56
CA THR A 9 -5.50 -6.89 8.95
C THR A 9 -5.99 -6.17 10.21
N PHE A 10 -5.14 -6.10 11.25
CA PHE A 10 -5.49 -5.40 12.49
C PHE A 10 -5.56 -3.88 12.34
N MET A 11 -4.73 -3.31 11.48
CA MET A 11 -4.78 -1.88 11.18
C MET A 11 -6.10 -1.50 10.48
N VAL A 12 -6.51 -2.27 9.47
CA VAL A 12 -7.75 -2.00 8.73
C VAL A 12 -8.98 -2.20 9.63
N SER A 13 -9.05 -3.30 10.37
CA SER A 13 -10.15 -3.52 11.33
C SER A 13 -10.20 -2.44 12.40
N GLY A 14 -9.05 -2.06 12.98
CA GLY A 14 -8.99 -0.97 13.94
C GLY A 14 -9.41 0.40 13.37
N ASN A 15 -9.18 0.65 12.08
CA ASN A 15 -9.69 1.86 11.41
C ASN A 15 -11.20 1.80 11.22
N MET A 16 -11.76 0.64 10.88
CA MET A 16 -13.21 0.42 10.76
C MET A 16 -13.91 0.61 12.12
N ASP A 17 -13.35 0.05 13.19
CA ASP A 17 -13.89 0.19 14.56
C ASP A 17 -13.90 1.65 15.04
N LYS A 18 -12.94 2.46 14.57
CA LYS A 18 -12.90 3.92 14.81
C LYS A 18 -13.90 4.72 13.97
N GLY A 19 -14.68 4.07 13.12
CA GLY A 19 -15.67 4.70 12.25
C GLY A 19 -15.10 5.29 10.97
N SER A 20 -13.89 4.88 10.53
CA SER A 20 -13.38 5.30 9.23
C SER A 20 -14.29 4.77 8.11
N THR A 21 -14.74 5.66 7.23
CA THR A 21 -15.55 5.29 6.06
C THR A 21 -14.70 5.03 4.82
N GLU A 22 -13.47 5.53 4.80
CA GLU A 22 -12.52 5.40 3.68
C GLU A 22 -11.47 4.34 4.06
N TYR A 23 -11.75 3.08 3.75
CA TYR A 23 -10.81 1.95 3.98
C TYR A 23 -10.73 0.98 2.82
N HIS A 24 -11.42 1.25 1.71
CA HIS A 24 -11.52 0.35 0.57
C HIS A 24 -10.16 0.05 -0.07
N LEU A 25 -9.27 1.04 -0.09
CA LEU A 25 -7.93 0.88 -0.66
C LEU A 25 -7.05 -0.02 0.22
N GLU A 26 -7.02 0.26 1.52
CA GLU A 26 -6.26 -0.50 2.52
C GLU A 26 -6.78 -1.93 2.63
N ALA A 27 -8.11 -2.13 2.56
CA ALA A 27 -8.72 -3.45 2.53
C ALA A 27 -8.33 -4.24 1.28
N ALA A 28 -8.33 -3.62 0.09
CA ALA A 28 -7.88 -4.25 -1.15
C ALA A 28 -6.39 -4.65 -1.08
N ILE A 29 -5.53 -3.77 -0.57
CA ILE A 29 -4.09 -4.05 -0.36
C ILE A 29 -3.93 -5.24 0.60
N THR A 30 -4.65 -5.23 1.71
CA THR A 30 -4.61 -6.28 2.73
C THR A 30 -5.04 -7.63 2.17
N LYS A 31 -6.12 -7.67 1.37
CA LYS A 31 -6.59 -8.90 0.71
C LYS A 31 -5.55 -9.44 -0.26
N VAL A 32 -5.04 -8.62 -1.17
CA VAL A 32 -4.02 -9.05 -2.14
C VAL A 32 -2.78 -9.56 -1.43
N PHE A 33 -2.23 -8.79 -0.49
CA PHE A 33 -1.02 -9.16 0.22
C PHE A 33 -1.22 -10.42 1.09
N GLY A 34 -2.29 -10.46 1.88
CA GLY A 34 -2.55 -11.56 2.82
C GLY A 34 -2.75 -12.89 2.11
N THR A 35 -3.45 -12.90 0.98
CA THR A 35 -3.71 -14.14 0.22
C THR A 35 -2.47 -14.66 -0.51
N GLU A 36 -1.61 -13.78 -1.02
CA GLU A 36 -0.34 -14.17 -1.64
C GLU A 36 0.71 -14.55 -0.61
N ALA A 37 0.75 -13.85 0.52
CA ALA A 37 1.58 -14.22 1.67
C ALA A 37 1.21 -15.61 2.19
N GLY A 38 -0.08 -15.91 2.34
CA GLY A 38 -0.55 -17.23 2.77
C GLY A 38 -0.17 -18.32 1.77
N TRP A 39 -0.35 -18.07 0.47
CA TRP A 39 0.06 -19.00 -0.58
C TRP A 39 1.56 -19.29 -0.51
N TYR A 40 2.39 -18.24 -0.43
CA TYR A 40 3.85 -18.37 -0.34
C TYR A 40 4.29 -19.17 0.89
N VAL A 41 3.71 -18.89 2.06
CA VAL A 41 4.05 -19.63 3.29
C VAL A 41 3.67 -21.11 3.19
N CYS A 42 2.50 -21.44 2.61
CA CYS A 42 2.11 -22.84 2.41
C CYS A 42 3.04 -23.57 1.43
N ASP A 43 3.43 -22.91 0.33
CA ASP A 43 4.34 -23.46 -0.68
C ASP A 43 5.73 -23.75 -0.07
N GLU A 44 6.30 -22.79 0.65
CA GLU A 44 7.58 -22.96 1.36
C GLU A 44 7.50 -24.05 2.43
N ALA A 45 6.38 -24.16 3.15
CA ALA A 45 6.20 -25.23 4.13
C ALA A 45 6.24 -26.62 3.48
N ILE A 46 5.59 -26.80 2.33
CA ILE A 46 5.65 -28.06 1.58
C ILE A 46 7.09 -28.32 1.12
N GLN A 47 7.76 -27.31 0.58
CA GLN A 47 9.14 -27.42 0.10
C GLN A 47 10.11 -27.82 1.22
N LEU A 48 9.96 -27.25 2.42
CA LEU A 48 10.77 -27.59 3.60
C LEU A 48 10.57 -29.02 4.08
N LEU A 49 9.33 -29.54 4.01
CA LEU A 49 9.05 -30.94 4.38
C LEU A 49 9.37 -31.95 3.25
N GLY A 50 9.73 -31.47 2.06
CA GLY A 50 10.03 -32.30 0.90
C GLY A 50 8.86 -33.23 0.55
N GLY A 51 9.16 -34.50 0.26
CA GLY A 51 8.13 -35.50 -0.09
C GLY A 51 7.02 -35.63 0.95
N ASN A 52 7.32 -35.45 2.24
CA ASN A 52 6.33 -35.50 3.31
C ASN A 52 5.33 -34.33 3.26
N GLY A 53 5.75 -33.16 2.79
CA GLY A 53 4.86 -32.01 2.60
C GLY A 53 3.77 -32.27 1.58
N TYR A 54 4.03 -33.15 0.61
CA TYR A 54 3.05 -33.59 -0.40
C TYR A 54 2.13 -34.72 0.08
N MET A 55 2.47 -35.40 1.18
CA MET A 55 1.68 -36.52 1.68
C MET A 55 0.42 -36.03 2.41
N LYS A 56 -0.73 -36.64 2.12
CA LYS A 56 -2.00 -36.32 2.79
C LYS A 56 -1.94 -36.37 4.32
N ALA A 57 -1.09 -37.23 4.87
CA ALA A 57 -0.93 -37.39 6.32
C ALA A 57 -0.48 -36.10 7.03
N THR A 58 0.24 -35.19 6.36
CA THR A 58 0.68 -33.92 6.95
C THR A 58 -0.39 -32.82 6.86
N GLY A 59 -1.41 -32.99 6.01
CA GLY A 59 -2.46 -32.01 5.78
C GLY A 59 -2.04 -30.75 5.00
N LEU A 60 -0.74 -30.54 4.74
CA LEU A 60 -0.24 -29.34 4.05
C LEU A 60 -0.74 -29.24 2.61
N GLU A 61 -0.85 -30.36 1.91
CA GLU A 61 -1.43 -30.41 0.56
C GLU A 61 -2.87 -29.87 0.53
N GLN A 62 -3.65 -30.16 1.59
CA GLN A 62 -5.02 -29.68 1.72
C GLN A 62 -5.03 -28.17 1.94
N PHE A 63 -4.21 -27.66 2.85
CA PHE A 63 -4.10 -26.22 3.07
C PHE A 63 -3.68 -25.47 1.80
N MET A 64 -2.74 -26.01 1.02
CA MET A 64 -2.34 -25.39 -0.24
C MET A 64 -3.49 -25.35 -1.25
N ARG A 65 -4.27 -26.43 -1.38
CA ARG A 65 -5.47 -26.45 -2.24
C ARG A 65 -6.49 -25.40 -1.79
N ASP A 66 -6.76 -25.33 -0.48
CA ASP A 66 -7.73 -24.40 0.08
C ASP A 66 -7.28 -22.95 -0.11
N MET A 67 -5.99 -22.66 0.05
CA MET A 67 -5.42 -21.32 -0.15
C MET A 67 -5.57 -20.80 -1.59
N ARG A 68 -5.71 -21.68 -2.59
CA ARG A 68 -5.72 -21.29 -4.00
C ARG A 68 -6.90 -20.39 -4.37
N VAL A 69 -8.08 -20.64 -3.78
CA VAL A 69 -9.31 -19.90 -4.10
C VAL A 69 -9.25 -18.46 -3.57
N PHE A 70 -8.50 -18.23 -2.49
CA PHE A 70 -8.46 -16.92 -1.83
C PHE A 70 -7.90 -15.80 -2.72
N ARG A 71 -7.05 -16.15 -3.69
CA ARG A 71 -6.53 -15.20 -4.70
C ARG A 71 -7.54 -14.83 -5.80
N ILE A 72 -8.66 -15.55 -5.89
CA ILE A 72 -9.66 -15.42 -6.97
C ILE A 72 -10.98 -14.84 -6.45
N PHE A 73 -11.50 -15.40 -5.35
CA PHE A 73 -12.78 -14.96 -4.77
C PHE A 73 -12.66 -13.57 -4.11
N GLU A 74 -13.81 -12.95 -3.79
CA GLU A 74 -13.91 -11.61 -3.16
C GLU A 74 -13.10 -10.53 -3.91
N GLY A 75 -13.14 -10.61 -5.25
CA GLY A 75 -12.32 -9.81 -6.15
C GLY A 75 -10.97 -10.46 -6.45
N ALA A 76 -10.75 -10.88 -7.69
CA ALA A 76 -9.48 -11.46 -8.11
C ALA A 76 -8.32 -10.50 -7.85
N ASN A 77 -7.17 -11.01 -7.40
CA ASN A 77 -6.04 -10.16 -6.98
C ASN A 77 -5.60 -9.18 -8.09
N ASP A 78 -5.63 -9.59 -9.34
CA ASP A 78 -5.24 -8.72 -10.47
C ASP A 78 -6.25 -7.60 -10.71
N VAL A 79 -7.55 -7.87 -10.51
CA VAL A 79 -8.61 -6.84 -10.56
C VAL A 79 -8.44 -5.87 -9.39
N LEU A 80 -8.12 -6.37 -8.18
CA LEU A 80 -7.86 -5.51 -7.02
C LEU A 80 -6.60 -4.67 -7.19
N ARG A 81 -5.54 -5.20 -7.81
CA ARG A 81 -4.35 -4.40 -8.18
C ARG A 81 -4.69 -3.26 -9.13
N LEU A 82 -5.52 -3.53 -10.14
CA LEU A 82 -6.02 -2.50 -11.05
C LEU A 82 -6.86 -1.46 -10.30
N PHE A 83 -7.75 -1.89 -9.40
CA PHE A 83 -8.53 -1.00 -8.56
C PHE A 83 -7.64 -0.09 -7.69
N ILE A 84 -6.61 -0.65 -7.04
CA ILE A 84 -5.66 0.10 -6.21
C ILE A 84 -4.95 1.17 -7.04
N ALA A 85 -4.41 0.78 -8.20
CA ALA A 85 -3.71 1.69 -9.10
C ALA A 85 -4.62 2.80 -9.62
N LEU A 86 -5.81 2.46 -10.11
CA LEU A 86 -6.76 3.42 -10.66
C LEU A 86 -7.27 4.39 -9.61
N THR A 87 -7.56 3.92 -8.39
CA THR A 87 -7.99 4.78 -7.28
C THR A 87 -6.90 5.78 -6.90
N GLY A 88 -5.64 5.33 -6.83
CA GLY A 88 -4.49 6.20 -6.59
C GLY A 88 -4.31 7.27 -7.68
N ILE A 89 -4.44 6.87 -8.96
CA ILE A 89 -4.35 7.79 -10.10
C ILE A 89 -5.52 8.80 -10.09
N GLN A 90 -6.73 8.36 -9.77
CA GLN A 90 -7.89 9.25 -9.67
C GLN A 90 -7.69 10.33 -8.62
N PHE A 91 -7.17 9.96 -7.44
CA PHE A 91 -6.86 10.90 -6.37
C PHE A 91 -5.82 11.95 -6.84
N ALA A 92 -4.72 11.50 -7.46
CA ALA A 92 -3.71 12.41 -8.01
C ALA A 92 -4.28 13.30 -9.15
N GLY A 93 -5.11 12.73 -10.02
CA GLY A 93 -5.74 13.43 -11.14
C GLY A 93 -6.71 14.52 -10.69
N GLN A 94 -7.44 14.31 -9.59
CA GLN A 94 -8.29 15.36 -9.01
C GLN A 94 -7.47 16.56 -8.52
N GLN A 95 -6.32 16.32 -7.88
CA GLN A 95 -5.40 17.39 -7.46
C GLN A 95 -4.84 18.16 -8.66
N LEU A 96 -4.45 17.46 -9.73
CA LEU A 96 -3.95 18.09 -10.95
C LEU A 96 -5.02 18.93 -11.67
N LYS A 97 -6.27 18.44 -11.73
CA LYS A 97 -7.40 19.23 -12.27
C LYS A 97 -7.64 20.51 -11.46
N GLY A 98 -7.53 20.44 -10.14
CA GLY A 98 -7.59 21.61 -9.26
C GLY A 98 -6.53 22.65 -9.61
N LEU A 99 -5.29 22.22 -9.79
CA LEU A 99 -4.18 23.09 -10.20
C LEU A 99 -4.35 23.63 -11.62
N GLN A 100 -4.80 22.83 -12.57
CA GLN A 100 -5.07 23.28 -13.93
C GLN A 100 -6.13 24.40 -13.95
N LYS A 101 -7.18 24.26 -13.14
CA LYS A 101 -8.23 25.29 -13.00
C LYS A 101 -7.66 26.57 -12.36
N ALA A 102 -6.77 26.44 -11.38
CA ALA A 102 -6.07 27.58 -10.79
C ALA A 102 -5.20 28.30 -11.84
N PHE A 103 -4.44 27.56 -12.64
CA PHE A 103 -3.61 28.11 -13.72
C PHE A 103 -4.41 28.80 -14.84
N LYS A 104 -5.62 28.31 -15.16
CA LYS A 104 -6.51 28.97 -16.15
C LYS A 104 -6.99 30.36 -15.70
N ASN A 105 -7.07 30.61 -14.39
CA ASN A 105 -7.45 31.91 -13.82
C ASN A 105 -6.35 32.40 -12.87
N PRO A 106 -5.18 32.80 -13.41
CA PRO A 106 -3.98 33.02 -12.61
C PRO A 106 -4.15 34.18 -11.62
N LEU A 107 -4.76 35.30 -12.06
CA LEU A 107 -4.94 36.49 -11.22
C LEU A 107 -5.81 36.25 -9.99
N MET A 108 -6.86 35.45 -10.12
CA MET A 108 -7.81 35.19 -9.03
C MET A 108 -7.31 34.10 -8.06
N ASN A 109 -6.36 33.26 -8.49
CA ASN A 109 -5.81 32.15 -7.71
C ASN A 109 -4.30 32.29 -7.44
N MET A 110 -3.74 33.50 -7.56
CA MET A 110 -2.30 33.76 -7.39
C MET A 110 -1.76 33.23 -6.05
N GLY A 111 -2.53 33.35 -4.96
CA GLY A 111 -2.12 32.85 -3.65
C GLY A 111 -1.93 31.33 -3.62
N LEU A 112 -2.82 30.57 -4.27
CA LEU A 112 -2.71 29.12 -4.40
C LEU A 112 -1.56 28.72 -5.33
N ILE A 113 -1.35 29.45 -6.42
CA ILE A 113 -0.25 29.18 -7.38
C ILE A 113 1.11 29.43 -6.72
N LEU A 114 1.28 30.55 -6.00
CA LEU A 114 2.51 30.86 -5.28
C LEU A 114 2.78 29.86 -4.15
N GLN A 115 1.75 29.47 -3.40
CA GLN A 115 1.88 28.47 -2.33
C GLN A 115 2.23 27.09 -2.90
N GLU A 116 1.63 26.69 -4.01
CA GLU A 116 1.92 25.38 -4.59
C GLU A 116 3.28 25.40 -5.31
N GLY A 117 3.67 26.52 -5.92
CA GLY A 117 5.00 26.74 -6.46
C GLY A 117 6.08 26.63 -5.39
N SER A 118 5.88 27.28 -4.24
CA SER A 118 6.83 27.20 -3.11
C SER A 118 6.86 25.81 -2.46
N LYS A 119 5.71 25.13 -2.30
CA LYS A 119 5.65 23.73 -1.83
C LYS A 119 6.34 22.77 -2.79
N ARG A 120 6.15 22.93 -4.11
CA ARG A 120 6.81 22.08 -5.12
C ARG A 120 8.30 22.34 -5.17
N LEU A 121 8.72 23.59 -5.04
CA LEU A 121 10.14 23.94 -4.94
C LEU A 121 10.74 23.32 -3.67
N SER A 122 10.08 23.46 -2.51
CA SER A 122 10.45 22.84 -1.24
C SER A 122 10.55 21.32 -1.32
N ARG A 123 9.61 20.65 -2.03
CA ARG A 123 9.69 19.20 -2.30
C ARG A 123 10.83 18.84 -3.24
N SER A 124 11.06 19.63 -4.29
CA SER A 124 12.11 19.43 -5.30
C SER A 124 13.52 19.63 -4.74
N ILE A 125 13.71 20.56 -3.80
CA ILE A 125 14.98 20.78 -3.08
C ILE A 125 15.17 19.85 -1.87
N GLY A 126 14.34 18.82 -1.71
CA GLY A 126 14.44 17.84 -0.62
C GLY A 126 13.93 18.31 0.74
N SER A 127 13.59 19.60 0.90
CA SER A 127 13.05 20.21 2.13
C SER A 127 11.51 20.12 2.20
N GLY A 128 10.94 19.04 1.67
CA GLY A 128 9.50 18.78 1.63
C GLY A 128 9.15 17.30 1.76
N GLY A 129 10.12 16.47 2.15
CA GLY A 129 9.89 15.06 2.47
C GLY A 129 9.01 14.92 3.71
N THR A 130 8.08 13.97 3.68
CA THR A 130 7.35 13.53 4.87
C THR A 130 8.33 12.90 5.84
N ASN A 131 8.79 13.66 6.84
CA ASN A 131 9.63 13.12 7.89
C ASN A 131 8.78 12.19 8.77
N LEU A 132 9.08 10.89 8.70
CA LEU A 132 8.41 9.86 9.47
C LEU A 132 9.11 9.58 10.81
N GLU A 133 10.31 10.12 11.03
CA GLU A 133 11.12 9.86 12.22
C GLU A 133 10.41 10.24 13.52
N GLN A 134 9.54 11.25 13.47
CA GLN A 134 8.77 11.71 14.63
C GLN A 134 7.62 10.76 15.03
N PHE A 135 7.23 9.84 14.15
CA PHE A 135 6.14 8.89 14.38
C PHE A 135 6.64 7.47 14.66
N VAL A 136 7.95 7.26 14.70
CA VAL A 136 8.56 5.96 14.95
C VAL A 136 9.48 6.01 16.16
N ALA A 137 9.68 4.84 16.79
CA ALA A 137 10.68 4.69 17.84
C ALA A 137 12.09 4.99 17.32
N ASP A 138 12.99 5.42 18.20
CA ASP A 138 14.37 5.80 17.85
C ASP A 138 15.11 4.70 17.08
N THR A 139 14.86 3.43 17.42
CA THR A 139 15.47 2.25 16.76
C THR A 139 15.01 2.03 15.32
N LEU A 140 13.89 2.64 14.90
CA LEU A 140 13.31 2.46 13.57
C LEU A 140 13.47 3.70 12.69
N LYS A 141 14.17 4.74 13.16
CA LYS A 141 14.35 5.99 12.40
C LYS A 141 15.03 5.77 11.04
N ASP A 142 16.01 4.89 10.96
CA ASP A 142 16.69 4.61 9.69
C ASP A 142 15.77 3.88 8.70
N SER A 143 14.95 2.94 9.18
CA SER A 143 13.91 2.31 8.35
C SER A 143 12.84 3.32 7.91
N ALA A 144 12.49 4.28 8.77
CA ALA A 144 11.56 5.35 8.44
C ALA A 144 12.12 6.31 7.37
N LYS A 145 13.43 6.61 7.41
CA LYS A 145 14.12 7.35 6.34
C LYS A 145 14.06 6.60 5.02
N LEU A 146 14.36 5.30 5.02
CA LEU A 146 14.28 4.47 3.81
C LEU A 146 12.86 4.45 3.23
N CYS A 147 11.84 4.34 4.08
CA CYS A 147 10.45 4.41 3.66
C CYS A 147 10.13 5.78 3.03
N ALA A 148 10.52 6.88 3.68
CA ALA A 148 10.34 8.22 3.15
C ALA A 148 11.04 8.44 1.80
N GLN A 149 12.25 7.90 1.63
CA GLN A 149 13.03 7.99 0.39
C GLN A 149 12.43 7.15 -0.75
N SER A 150 11.92 5.95 -0.45
CA SER A 150 11.30 5.08 -1.46
C SER A 150 10.13 5.76 -2.19
N ARG A 151 9.44 6.68 -1.49
CA ARG A 151 8.36 7.50 -2.04
C ARG A 151 8.85 8.68 -2.89
N SER A 152 10.07 9.18 -2.65
CA SER A 152 10.68 10.26 -3.44
C SER A 152 11.33 9.75 -4.73
N ALA A 153 11.91 8.54 -4.70
CA ALA A 153 12.57 7.92 -5.86
C ALA A 153 11.61 7.61 -7.03
N ASP A 154 10.32 7.46 -6.75
CA ASP A 154 9.27 7.29 -7.77
C ASP A 154 8.97 8.58 -8.55
N ASN A 155 9.50 9.73 -8.12
CA ASN A 155 9.31 11.03 -8.77
C ASN A 155 10.48 11.41 -9.71
N ASP A 156 11.57 10.62 -9.72
CA ASP A 156 12.80 10.84 -10.51
C ASP A 156 13.01 9.80 -11.64
N ARG A 157 12.00 8.97 -11.94
CA ARG A 157 11.95 8.08 -13.13
C ARG A 157 10.81 8.49 -14.06
#